data_AF-A0A0Q4RS46-F1
#
_entry.id   AF-A0A0Q4RS46-F1
#
_cell.length_a   1.000
_cell.length_b   1.000
_cell.length_c   1.000
_cell.angle_alpha   90.00
_cell.angle_beta   90.00
_cell.angle_gamma   90.00
#
_symmetry.space_group_name_H-M   'P 1'
#
loop_
_entity.id
_entity.type
_entity.pdbx_description
1 polymer ?
#
loop_
_entity_poly.entity_id
_entity_poly.type
_entity_poly.pdbx_seq_one_letter_code
_entity_poly.pdbx_strand_id
1 'polypeptide(L)'
;MKALYKIDNSTPYAKLNFNNNKYYLFNNSWGSSGISGWWQTVYHNSNTNFGYVWNWPTTTGGVKAFPSIVSGWHWTEGYTPGSGLPTRLSDNKAINSGVTYSIDPATNGQYNNAYDIWLHTTGTATWSSTPTDNFTINVKNFTDYLVGKSYFPTTRYVSSIEYGTEITNGSGQLNYSNFYANVQ
;
A
#
# COMPACT_ATOMS: atom_id res chain seq x y z
N MET A 1 -28.72 -0.88 1.21
CA MET A 1 -28.36 0.56 1.32
C MET A 1 -26.88 0.67 0.98
N LYS A 2 -26.49 1.56 0.06
CA LYS A 2 -25.08 1.86 -0.19
C LYS A 2 -24.54 2.55 1.07
N ALA A 3 -23.44 2.08 1.66
CA ALA A 3 -22.82 2.79 2.76
C ALA A 3 -22.50 4.23 2.30
N LEU A 4 -22.96 5.22 3.07
CA LEU A 4 -22.71 6.63 2.76
C LEU A 4 -21.29 6.97 3.22
N TYR A 5 -20.34 6.86 2.30
CA TYR A 5 -18.98 7.33 2.50
C TYR A 5 -18.91 8.84 2.35
N LYS A 6 -18.11 9.51 3.20
CA LYS A 6 -17.94 10.98 3.14
C LYS A 6 -17.21 11.40 1.86
N ILE A 7 -16.14 10.66 1.53
CA ILE A 7 -15.39 10.79 0.29
C ILE A 7 -15.10 9.37 -0.18
N ASP A 8 -15.47 9.04 -1.41
CA ASP A 8 -15.13 7.78 -2.06
C ASP A 8 -14.76 8.00 -3.52
N ASN A 9 -13.97 7.07 -4.07
CA ASN A 9 -13.63 7.08 -5.48
C ASN A 9 -13.44 5.66 -6.00
N SER A 10 -14.27 5.30 -6.99
CA SER A 10 -14.24 3.98 -7.64
C SER A 10 -13.42 3.95 -8.94
N THR A 11 -12.84 5.08 -9.36
CA THR A 11 -12.02 5.14 -10.57
C THR A 11 -10.75 4.30 -10.37
N PRO A 12 -10.34 3.47 -11.33
CA PRO A 12 -9.06 2.77 -11.30
C PRO A 12 -7.91 3.75 -11.04
N TYR A 13 -7.01 3.40 -10.14
CA TYR A 13 -5.86 4.24 -9.75
C TYR A 13 -6.22 5.59 -9.12
N ALA A 14 -7.46 5.77 -8.64
CA ALA A 14 -7.82 6.94 -7.85
C ALA A 14 -6.95 7.04 -6.59
N LYS A 15 -6.60 8.28 -6.23
CA LYS A 15 -5.88 8.61 -4.99
C LYS A 15 -6.73 9.50 -4.10
N LEU A 16 -6.94 9.10 -2.85
CA LEU A 16 -7.56 9.94 -1.82
C LEU A 16 -6.49 10.32 -0.77
N ASN A 17 -5.97 11.54 -0.86
CA ASN A 17 -4.97 12.05 0.07
C ASN A 17 -5.59 12.36 1.45
N PHE A 18 -4.85 12.09 2.52
CA PHE A 18 -5.25 12.42 3.88
C PHE A 18 -4.02 12.74 4.75
N ASN A 19 -4.28 13.25 5.96
CA ASN A 19 -3.24 13.62 6.94
C ASN A 19 -2.19 14.59 6.35
N ASN A 20 -2.65 15.75 5.86
CA ASN A 20 -1.81 16.75 5.18
C ASN A 20 -1.02 16.19 3.99
N ASN A 21 -1.65 15.30 3.22
CA ASN A 21 -1.07 14.60 2.07
C ASN A 21 0.11 13.69 2.40
N LYS A 22 0.37 13.41 3.70
CA LYS A 22 1.40 12.45 4.10
C LYS A 22 1.10 11.05 3.58
N TYR A 23 -0.18 10.72 3.45
CA TYR A 23 -0.67 9.43 2.98
C TYR A 23 -1.73 9.61 1.91
N TYR A 24 -1.91 8.59 1.08
CA TYR A 24 -3.11 8.45 0.26
C TYR A 24 -3.62 7.01 0.23
N LEU A 25 -4.94 6.84 0.15
CA LEU A 25 -5.54 5.59 -0.29
C LEU A 25 -5.42 5.49 -1.80
N PHE A 26 -4.94 4.36 -2.29
CA PHE A 26 -4.75 4.09 -3.70
C PHE A 26 -5.69 3.00 -4.18
N ASN A 27 -6.54 3.31 -5.15
CA ASN A 27 -7.44 2.33 -5.77
C ASN A 27 -6.69 1.50 -6.83
N ASN A 28 -5.59 0.86 -6.43
CA ASN A 28 -4.70 0.15 -7.35
C ASN A 28 -5.38 -1.11 -7.91
N SER A 29 -5.57 -1.15 -9.21
CA SER A 29 -6.14 -2.29 -9.94
C SER A 29 -5.20 -2.75 -11.05
N TRP A 30 -3.89 -2.81 -10.76
CA TRP A 30 -2.83 -3.10 -11.73
C TRP A 30 -3.02 -4.40 -12.53
N GLY A 31 -3.64 -5.41 -11.93
CA GLY A 31 -3.90 -6.71 -12.54
C GLY A 31 -5.28 -6.85 -13.18
N SER A 32 -5.99 -5.75 -13.45
CA SER A 32 -7.39 -5.79 -13.91
C SER A 32 -7.58 -6.16 -15.38
N SER A 33 -6.49 -6.25 -16.15
CA SER A 33 -6.56 -6.44 -17.60
C SER A 33 -7.29 -7.73 -17.96
N GLY A 34 -8.24 -7.65 -18.90
CA GLY A 34 -9.01 -8.80 -19.38
C GLY A 34 -10.10 -9.31 -18.44
N ILE A 35 -10.38 -8.61 -17.32
CA ILE A 35 -11.41 -9.00 -16.35
C ILE A 35 -12.58 -8.04 -16.47
N SER A 36 -13.79 -8.59 -16.53
CA SER A 36 -15.04 -7.83 -16.60
C SER A 36 -15.87 -7.97 -15.32
N GLY A 37 -16.81 -7.05 -15.09
CA GLY A 37 -17.78 -7.12 -13.99
C GLY A 37 -17.21 -6.84 -12.59
N TRP A 38 -15.91 -6.57 -12.48
CA TRP A 38 -15.29 -6.17 -11.23
C TRP A 38 -15.60 -4.72 -10.88
N TRP A 39 -15.52 -4.39 -9.59
CA TRP A 39 -15.52 -3.02 -9.11
C TRP A 39 -14.67 -2.93 -7.83
N GLN A 40 -14.08 -1.76 -7.61
CA GLN A 40 -13.29 -1.47 -6.42
C GLN A 40 -13.43 0.01 -6.06
N THR A 41 -13.61 0.31 -4.78
CA THR A 41 -13.82 1.68 -4.29
C THR A 41 -12.99 1.92 -3.04
N VAL A 42 -12.17 2.96 -3.05
CA VAL A 42 -11.53 3.49 -1.84
C VAL A 42 -12.42 4.55 -1.20
N TYR A 43 -12.41 4.64 0.12
CA TYR A 43 -13.20 5.64 0.85
C TYR A 43 -12.46 6.19 2.07
N HIS A 44 -12.79 7.42 2.43
CA HIS A 44 -12.29 8.10 3.63
C HIS A 44 -13.43 8.85 4.32
N ASN A 45 -13.80 8.40 5.53
CA ASN A 45 -14.76 9.10 6.38
C ASN A 45 -14.03 9.99 7.39
N SER A 46 -12.95 9.46 7.97
CA SER A 46 -12.06 10.13 8.92
C SER A 46 -10.71 9.38 9.00
N ASN A 47 -9.74 9.92 9.73
CA ASN A 47 -8.45 9.25 9.96
C ASN A 47 -8.54 7.98 10.84
N THR A 48 -9.73 7.63 11.33
CA THR A 48 -9.99 6.40 12.09
C THR A 48 -11.14 5.56 11.48
N ASN A 49 -11.59 5.92 10.29
CA ASN A 49 -12.59 5.16 9.52
C ASN A 49 -12.39 5.46 8.03
N PHE A 50 -11.63 4.61 7.37
CA PHE A 50 -11.28 4.72 5.96
C PHE A 50 -10.87 3.34 5.45
N GLY A 51 -10.82 3.12 4.14
CA GLY A 51 -10.52 1.80 3.62
C GLY A 51 -10.98 1.62 2.20
N TYR A 52 -11.38 0.40 1.88
CA TYR A 52 -11.84 0.04 0.55
C TYR A 52 -12.78 -1.16 0.54
N VAL A 53 -13.57 -1.22 -0.51
CA VAL A 53 -14.54 -2.27 -0.80
C VAL A 53 -14.26 -2.79 -2.20
N TRP A 54 -14.42 -4.09 -2.42
CA TRP A 54 -14.15 -4.71 -3.71
C TRP A 54 -15.13 -5.82 -4.07
N ASN A 55 -15.17 -6.10 -5.37
CA ASN A 55 -15.70 -7.32 -5.96
C ASN A 55 -14.87 -7.65 -7.20
N TRP A 56 -14.22 -8.80 -7.18
CA TRP A 56 -13.41 -9.36 -8.26
C TRP A 56 -13.99 -10.73 -8.66
N PRO A 57 -15.01 -10.78 -9.53
CA PRO A 57 -15.76 -11.99 -9.86
C PRO A 57 -15.02 -12.82 -10.92
N THR A 58 -13.84 -13.31 -10.56
CA THR A 58 -12.99 -14.11 -11.44
C THR A 58 -12.50 -15.36 -10.73
N THR A 59 -12.25 -16.43 -11.48
CA THR A 59 -11.57 -17.64 -11.01
C THR A 59 -10.15 -17.76 -11.58
N THR A 60 -9.74 -16.82 -12.43
CA THR A 60 -8.38 -16.79 -12.97
C THR A 60 -7.38 -16.55 -11.84
N GLY A 61 -6.25 -17.25 -11.88
CA GLY A 61 -5.18 -17.08 -10.89
C GLY A 61 -4.50 -15.69 -10.96
N GLY A 62 -3.60 -15.43 -10.01
CA GLY A 62 -2.82 -14.20 -9.94
C GLY A 62 -3.54 -13.00 -9.29
N VAL A 63 -2.76 -12.04 -8.82
CA VAL A 63 -3.26 -10.84 -8.14
C VAL A 63 -3.88 -9.86 -9.15
N LYS A 64 -5.04 -9.30 -8.80
CA LYS A 64 -5.83 -8.39 -9.66
C LYS A 64 -5.73 -6.95 -9.22
N ALA A 65 -5.57 -6.74 -7.93
CA ALA A 65 -5.57 -5.43 -7.34
C ALA A 65 -4.79 -5.44 -6.03
N PHE A 66 -4.32 -4.26 -5.66
CA PHE A 66 -3.69 -4.00 -4.38
C PHE A 66 -4.18 -2.66 -3.82
N PRO A 67 -5.50 -2.51 -3.53
CA PRO A 67 -5.95 -1.32 -2.85
C PRO A 67 -5.19 -1.16 -1.54
N SER A 68 -4.59 0.01 -1.34
CA SER A 68 -3.58 0.20 -0.30
C SER A 68 -3.57 1.63 0.26
N ILE A 69 -2.94 1.80 1.41
CA ILE A 69 -2.44 3.09 1.89
C ILE A 69 -0.99 3.21 1.44
N VAL A 70 -0.59 4.37 0.91
CA VAL A 70 0.79 4.64 0.50
C VAL A 70 1.38 5.80 1.31
N SER A 71 2.61 5.60 1.80
CA SER A 71 3.50 6.63 2.34
C SER A 71 4.83 6.59 1.59
N GLY A 72 5.24 7.68 0.95
CA GLY A 72 6.46 7.75 0.14
C GLY A 72 6.16 7.75 -1.37
N TRP A 73 6.92 6.97 -2.12
CA TRP A 73 6.84 6.86 -3.58
C TRP A 73 5.97 5.67 -4.01
N HIS A 74 5.21 5.81 -5.10
CA HIS A 74 4.59 4.67 -5.78
C HIS A 74 4.34 5.02 -7.25
N TRP A 75 5.36 4.81 -8.09
CA TRP A 75 5.40 5.25 -9.49
C TRP A 75 5.00 6.72 -9.68
N THR A 76 5.39 7.57 -8.74
CA THR A 76 5.13 9.00 -8.74
C THR A 76 6.39 9.80 -9.05
N GLU A 77 6.19 11.06 -9.43
CA GLU A 77 7.26 12.04 -9.32
C GLU A 77 7.44 12.43 -7.85
N GLY A 78 8.52 11.93 -7.25
CA GLY A 78 8.81 12.17 -5.84
C GLY A 78 7.94 11.36 -4.88
N TYR A 79 7.89 11.86 -3.65
CA TYR A 79 7.41 11.14 -2.45
C TYR A 79 6.32 11.97 -1.75
N THR A 80 5.42 11.30 -1.03
CA THR A 80 4.40 12.03 -0.25
C THR A 80 5.04 13.00 0.77
N PRO A 81 4.52 14.23 0.92
CA PRO A 81 5.05 15.21 1.85
C PRO A 81 5.13 14.71 3.29
N GLY A 82 6.25 14.96 3.97
CA GLY A 82 6.42 14.60 5.39
C GLY A 82 6.49 13.09 5.68
N SER A 83 6.63 12.23 4.65
CA SER A 83 6.85 10.79 4.83
C SER A 83 8.18 10.45 5.50
N GLY A 84 9.18 11.32 5.38
CA GLY A 84 10.57 11.05 5.77
C GLY A 84 11.30 10.12 4.80
N LEU A 85 10.67 9.80 3.66
CA LEU A 85 11.21 8.99 2.59
C LEU A 85 11.68 9.87 1.42
N PRO A 86 12.73 9.44 0.70
CA PRO A 86 13.45 8.19 0.89
C PRO A 86 14.45 8.28 2.04
N THR A 87 14.79 7.13 2.63
CA THR A 87 15.86 7.02 3.60
C THR A 87 16.84 5.93 3.21
N ARG A 88 18.14 6.19 3.30
CA ARG A 88 19.14 5.17 3.02
C ARG A 88 19.23 4.22 4.21
N LEU A 89 19.36 2.92 3.95
CA LEU A 89 19.48 1.93 5.03
C LEU A 89 20.73 2.19 5.90
N SER A 90 21.83 2.63 5.30
CA SER A 90 23.06 2.99 6.03
C SER A 90 22.90 4.17 6.99
N ASP A 91 21.86 4.99 6.85
CA ASP A 91 21.59 6.10 7.77
C ASP A 91 21.05 5.60 9.11
N ASN A 92 20.69 4.32 9.20
CA ASN A 92 20.23 3.61 10.39
C ASN A 92 19.09 4.32 11.15
N LYS A 93 18.24 5.03 10.39
CA LYS A 93 17.02 5.65 10.90
C LYS A 93 16.02 4.60 11.38
N ALA A 94 15.28 4.92 12.43
CA ALA A 94 14.18 4.09 12.88
C ALA A 94 13.00 4.23 11.90
N ILE A 95 12.53 3.11 11.37
CA ILE A 95 11.35 3.07 10.48
C ILE A 95 10.24 2.35 11.24
N ASN A 96 9.36 3.14 11.86
CA ASN A 96 8.25 2.66 12.68
C ASN A 96 6.95 2.76 11.89
N SER A 97 6.27 1.63 11.70
CA SER A 97 4.93 1.58 11.12
C SER A 97 4.01 0.68 11.94
N GLY A 98 2.72 1.00 11.90
CA GLY A 98 1.67 0.19 12.48
C GLY A 98 0.35 0.45 11.77
N VAL A 99 -0.49 -0.58 11.76
CA VAL A 99 -1.82 -0.55 11.14
C VAL A 99 -2.80 -1.27 12.06
N THR A 100 -4.02 -0.76 12.13
CA THR A 100 -5.14 -1.43 12.79
C THR A 100 -6.30 -1.44 11.82
N TYR A 101 -6.83 -2.63 11.56
CA TYR A 101 -7.88 -2.84 10.58
C TYR A 101 -8.83 -3.96 11.02
N SER A 102 -9.99 -3.99 10.37
CA SER A 102 -10.97 -5.07 10.45
C SER A 102 -11.45 -5.44 9.04
N ILE A 103 -11.65 -6.73 8.81
CA ILE A 103 -12.26 -7.26 7.59
C ILE A 103 -13.75 -7.46 7.84
N ASP A 104 -14.58 -7.07 6.87
CA ASP A 104 -16.02 -7.36 6.93
C ASP A 104 -16.24 -8.89 6.97
N PRO A 105 -17.04 -9.42 7.91
CA PRO A 105 -17.30 -10.87 8.03
C PRO A 105 -17.86 -11.54 6.77
N ALA A 106 -18.51 -10.79 5.87
CA ALA A 106 -19.02 -11.29 4.60
C ALA A 106 -17.94 -11.41 3.50
N THR A 107 -16.70 -10.99 3.80
CA THR A 107 -15.58 -11.06 2.87
C THR A 107 -15.27 -12.51 2.49
N ASN A 108 -15.11 -12.75 1.18
CA ASN A 108 -14.89 -14.08 0.61
C ASN A 108 -13.82 -14.06 -0.48
N GLY A 109 -13.51 -15.25 -1.02
CA GLY A 109 -12.51 -15.43 -2.08
C GLY A 109 -11.08 -15.49 -1.54
N GLN A 110 -10.12 -15.33 -2.45
CA GLN A 110 -8.70 -15.42 -2.16
C GLN A 110 -8.06 -14.04 -2.13
N TYR A 111 -7.48 -13.71 -0.98
CA TYR A 111 -6.77 -12.45 -0.73
C TYR A 111 -5.77 -12.62 0.41
N ASN A 112 -4.83 -11.67 0.53
CA ASN A 112 -4.01 -11.48 1.72
C ASN A 112 -4.09 -10.02 2.18
N ASN A 113 -3.59 -9.72 3.39
CA ASN A 113 -3.35 -8.35 3.81
C ASN A 113 -1.87 -8.20 4.13
N ALA A 114 -1.22 -7.23 3.50
CA ALA A 114 0.22 -7.19 3.41
C ALA A 114 0.74 -5.76 3.43
N TYR A 115 1.86 -5.57 4.12
CA TYR A 115 2.77 -4.47 3.81
C TYR A 115 3.41 -4.69 2.44
N ASP A 116 3.66 -3.61 1.70
CA ASP A 116 4.55 -3.61 0.54
C ASP A 116 5.55 -2.45 0.67
N ILE A 117 6.83 -2.72 0.46
CA ILE A 117 7.94 -1.81 0.78
C ILE A 117 8.89 -1.78 -0.39
N TRP A 118 9.01 -0.62 -1.04
CA TRP A 118 9.84 -0.44 -2.23
C TRP A 118 11.24 0.07 -1.88
N LEU A 119 12.26 -0.55 -2.47
CA LEU A 119 13.65 -0.11 -2.36
C LEU A 119 14.26 0.28 -3.71
N HIS A 120 15.09 1.32 -3.71
CA HIS A 120 15.83 1.77 -4.88
C HIS A 120 17.32 1.94 -4.60
N THR A 121 18.12 1.99 -5.66
CA THR A 121 19.53 2.40 -5.60
C THR A 121 19.71 3.92 -5.55
N THR A 122 18.63 4.68 -5.80
CA THR A 122 18.61 6.14 -5.85
C THR A 122 17.72 6.73 -4.76
N GLY A 123 18.07 7.93 -4.28
CA GLY A 123 17.24 8.76 -3.40
C GLY A 123 16.28 9.69 -4.17
N THR A 124 16.17 9.59 -5.48
CA THR A 124 15.30 10.46 -6.31
C THR A 124 14.48 9.63 -7.28
N ALA A 125 13.72 8.65 -6.78
CA ALA A 125 12.85 7.83 -7.59
C ALA A 125 11.74 8.65 -8.26
N THR A 126 11.50 8.36 -9.53
CA THR A 126 10.51 8.97 -10.43
C THR A 126 9.56 7.89 -10.97
N TRP A 127 8.64 8.25 -11.85
CA TRP A 127 7.76 7.28 -12.54
C TRP A 127 8.51 6.19 -13.32
N SER A 128 9.72 6.50 -13.82
CA SER A 128 10.53 5.59 -14.62
C SER A 128 11.56 4.82 -13.79
N SER A 129 11.57 5.01 -12.47
CA SER A 129 12.49 4.30 -11.59
C SER A 129 12.00 2.87 -11.37
N THR A 130 12.88 1.91 -11.63
CA THR A 130 12.61 0.49 -11.36
C THR A 130 13.04 0.17 -9.93
N PRO A 131 12.12 -0.27 -9.04
CA PRO A 131 12.51 -0.74 -7.73
C PRO A 131 13.39 -1.98 -7.86
N THR A 132 14.37 -2.11 -6.99
CA THR A 132 15.29 -3.26 -7.04
C THR A 132 14.80 -4.44 -6.22
N ASP A 133 13.98 -4.18 -5.18
CA ASP A 133 13.54 -5.18 -4.18
C ASP A 133 12.17 -4.77 -3.58
N ASN A 134 11.35 -5.76 -3.16
CA ASN A 134 10.08 -5.57 -2.42
C ASN A 134 9.78 -6.72 -1.43
N PHE A 135 9.05 -6.45 -0.33
CA PHE A 135 8.61 -7.44 0.68
C PHE A 135 7.59 -6.87 1.71
N THR A 136 7.04 -7.75 2.57
CA THR A 136 6.04 -7.47 3.63
C THR A 136 6.58 -7.75 5.05
N ILE A 137 6.35 -6.85 6.04
CA ILE A 137 6.30 -6.99 7.55
C ILE A 137 6.99 -5.80 8.29
N ASN A 138 7.21 -5.88 9.63
CA ASN A 138 7.91 -4.86 10.45
C ASN A 138 9.22 -4.43 9.80
N VAL A 139 9.21 -3.20 9.28
CA VAL A 139 10.13 -2.74 8.25
C VAL A 139 11.59 -2.84 8.69
N LYS A 140 11.95 -2.29 9.87
CA LYS A 140 13.36 -2.20 10.27
C LYS A 140 13.97 -3.54 10.70
N ASN A 141 13.31 -4.26 11.60
CA ASN A 141 13.86 -5.54 12.11
C ASN A 141 14.02 -6.55 10.97
N PHE A 142 13.13 -6.49 9.98
CA PHE A 142 13.21 -7.35 8.82
C PHE A 142 14.26 -6.87 7.81
N THR A 143 14.39 -5.57 7.52
CA THR A 143 15.49 -5.07 6.67
C THR A 143 16.85 -5.41 7.26
N ASP A 144 17.02 -5.27 8.57
CA ASP A 144 18.26 -5.61 9.27
C ASP A 144 18.56 -7.12 9.16
N TYR A 145 17.53 -7.97 9.29
CA TYR A 145 17.67 -9.42 9.06
C TYR A 145 18.09 -9.75 7.62
N LEU A 146 17.46 -9.16 6.61
CA LEU A 146 17.76 -9.44 5.21
C LEU A 146 19.14 -8.93 4.78
N VAL A 147 19.55 -7.75 5.27
CA VAL A 147 20.93 -7.27 5.15
C VAL A 147 21.91 -8.25 5.80
N GLY A 148 21.60 -8.73 7.00
CA GLY A 148 22.41 -9.73 7.70
C GLY A 148 22.50 -11.08 6.97
N LYS A 149 21.53 -11.38 6.10
CA LYS A 149 21.54 -12.53 5.18
C LYS A 149 22.13 -12.23 3.80
N SER A 150 22.60 -11.00 3.56
CA SER A 150 23.15 -10.53 2.29
C SER A 150 22.18 -10.59 1.11
N TYR A 151 20.86 -10.57 1.36
CA TYR A 151 19.87 -10.53 0.28
C TYR A 151 19.86 -9.17 -0.45
N PHE A 152 20.26 -8.09 0.22
CA PHE A 152 20.50 -6.78 -0.40
C PHE A 152 21.48 -5.92 0.41
N PRO A 153 22.19 -4.96 -0.23
CA PRO A 153 23.18 -4.13 0.43
C PRO A 153 22.54 -2.96 1.22
N THR A 154 23.24 -2.49 2.26
CA THR A 154 22.86 -1.30 3.06
C THR A 154 22.87 0.02 2.28
N THR A 155 23.28 -0.01 1.01
CA THR A 155 23.32 1.18 0.13
C THR A 155 21.96 1.53 -0.48
N ARG A 156 20.96 0.64 -0.34
CA ARG A 156 19.59 0.86 -0.83
C ARG A 156 18.84 1.93 -0.05
N TYR A 157 17.86 2.54 -0.71
CA TYR A 157 16.95 3.53 -0.16
C TYR A 157 15.55 2.93 -0.03
N VAL A 158 15.00 2.93 1.19
CA VAL A 158 13.56 2.69 1.36
C VAL A 158 12.83 3.88 0.77
N SER A 159 11.92 3.60 -0.16
CA SER A 159 11.25 4.59 -1.00
C SER A 159 9.75 4.66 -0.70
N SER A 160 9.15 3.56 -0.25
CA SER A 160 7.73 3.48 0.09
C SER A 160 7.48 2.55 1.27
N ILE A 161 6.42 2.84 2.03
CA ILE A 161 5.82 1.93 3.00
C ILE A 161 4.32 1.93 2.71
N GLU A 162 3.81 0.76 2.36
CA GLU A 162 2.42 0.58 1.95
C GLU A 162 1.78 -0.52 2.75
N TYR A 163 0.47 -0.45 2.92
CA TYR A 163 -0.31 -1.55 3.48
C TYR A 163 -1.61 -1.68 2.72
N GLY A 164 -1.93 -2.89 2.26
CA GLY A 164 -3.08 -3.15 1.42
C GLY A 164 -3.49 -4.61 1.38
N THR A 165 -4.39 -4.91 0.46
CA THR A 165 -4.93 -6.26 0.25
C THR A 165 -4.58 -6.72 -1.16
N GLU A 166 -3.76 -7.75 -1.34
CA GLU A 166 -3.63 -8.37 -2.66
C GLU A 166 -4.85 -9.25 -2.91
N ILE A 167 -5.66 -8.88 -3.90
CA ILE A 167 -6.93 -9.56 -4.19
C ILE A 167 -6.75 -10.43 -5.43
N THR A 168 -6.98 -11.73 -5.29
CA THR A 168 -7.01 -12.66 -6.43
C THR A 168 -8.43 -12.79 -6.99
N ASN A 169 -9.42 -12.90 -6.10
CA ASN A 169 -10.85 -12.99 -6.42
C ASN A 169 -11.72 -12.71 -5.20
N GLY A 170 -13.04 -12.67 -5.41
CA GLY A 170 -14.06 -12.55 -4.37
C GLY A 170 -14.45 -11.11 -4.09
N SER A 171 -15.28 -10.94 -3.07
CA SER A 171 -15.82 -9.65 -2.65
C SER A 171 -15.55 -9.42 -1.17
N GLY A 172 -15.38 -8.17 -0.77
CA GLY A 172 -15.14 -7.84 0.62
C GLY A 172 -14.93 -6.37 0.91
N GLN A 173 -14.61 -6.08 2.15
CA GLN A 173 -14.29 -4.75 2.64
C GLN A 173 -13.23 -4.83 3.74
N LEU A 174 -12.26 -3.92 3.67
CA LEU A 174 -11.29 -3.68 4.72
C LEU A 174 -11.50 -2.26 5.26
N ASN A 175 -11.65 -2.16 6.58
CA ASN A 175 -11.77 -0.90 7.30
C ASN A 175 -10.51 -0.67 8.14
N TYR A 176 -9.81 0.42 7.90
CA TYR A 176 -8.75 0.93 8.76
C TYR A 176 -9.32 1.80 9.87
N SER A 177 -8.81 1.57 11.08
CA SER A 177 -9.01 2.44 12.25
C SER A 177 -7.75 3.20 12.65
N ASN A 178 -6.58 2.77 12.17
CA ASN A 178 -5.32 3.46 12.39
C ASN A 178 -4.29 3.08 11.32
N PHE A 179 -3.47 4.03 10.91
CA PHE A 179 -2.25 3.79 10.13
C PHE A 179 -1.21 4.87 10.47
N TYR A 180 0.04 4.44 10.67
CA TYR A 180 1.17 5.34 10.71
C TYR A 180 2.39 4.71 10.05
N ALA A 181 3.21 5.59 9.47
CA ALA A 181 4.55 5.31 8.99
C ALA A 181 5.41 6.54 9.30
N ASN A 182 6.48 6.32 10.08
CA ASN A 182 7.37 7.35 10.59
C ASN A 182 8.81 6.91 10.40
N VAL A 183 9.59 7.75 9.74
CA VAL A 183 11.05 7.62 9.61
C VAL A 183 11.70 8.65 10.53
N GLN A 184 12.56 8.21 11.44
CA GLN A 184 13.24 9.03 12.45
C GLN A 184 14.75 8.86 12.35
#